data_AF-A0A3N9NJC3-F1
#
_entry.id   AF-A0A3N9NJC3-F1
#
_cell.length_a   1.000
_cell.length_b   1.000
_cell.length_c   1.000
_cell.angle_alpha   90.00
_cell.angle_beta   90.00
_cell.angle_gamma   90.00
#
_symmetry.space_group_name_H-M   'P 1'
#
loop_
_entity.id
_entity.type
_entity.pdbx_description
1 polymer ?
#
loop_
_entity_poly.entity_id
_entity_poly.type
_entity_poly.pdbx_seq_one_letter_code
_entity_poly.pdbx_strand_id
1 'polypeptide(L)'
;QVQPYLDSQMRGLFSTRAPSRPNPIGISIVRLKQIEDTSLIIEDLDILDGTPLLDIKPFVPNFDRQTGLKIGWLEDRIEKLPGYKADNRFKNKDPERKNKK
;
A
#
# COMPACT_ATOMS: atom_id res chain seq x y z
N GLN A 1 -6.20 15.21 -8.82
CA GLN A 1 -5.68 14.10 -9.66
C GLN A 1 -4.28 13.74 -9.18
N VAL A 2 -3.77 12.57 -9.52
CA VAL A 2 -2.41 12.10 -9.15
C VAL A 2 -1.75 11.39 -10.34
N GLN A 3 -0.42 11.37 -10.38
CA GLN A 3 0.33 10.51 -11.30
C GLN A 3 0.76 9.23 -10.54
N PRO A 4 0.17 8.05 -10.83
CA PRO A 4 0.57 6.80 -10.20
C PRO A 4 2.02 6.43 -10.51
N TYR A 5 2.63 5.63 -9.64
CA TYR A 5 4.01 5.20 -9.83
C TYR A 5 4.26 4.43 -11.14
N LEU A 6 3.33 3.56 -11.50
CA LEU A 6 3.41 2.66 -12.66
C LEU A 6 2.84 3.29 -13.93
N ASP A 7 2.57 4.59 -13.94
CA ASP A 7 1.90 5.24 -15.07
C ASP A 7 2.47 6.64 -15.35
N SER A 8 2.50 7.01 -16.62
CA SER A 8 2.94 8.34 -17.07
C SER A 8 1.80 9.36 -17.16
N GLN A 9 0.55 8.90 -17.02
CA GLN A 9 -0.66 9.71 -17.17
C GLN A 9 -1.25 10.10 -15.82
N MET A 10 -1.87 11.29 -15.76
CA MET A 10 -2.65 11.71 -14.60
C MET A 10 -3.93 10.88 -14.49
N ARG A 11 -4.25 10.46 -13.28
CA ARG A 11 -5.47 9.71 -12.95
C ARG A 11 -6.31 10.47 -11.94
N GLY A 12 -7.62 10.25 -12.00
CA GLY A 12 -8.53 10.66 -10.93
C GLY A 12 -8.09 10.03 -9.60
N LEU A 13 -8.15 10.78 -8.50
CA LEU A 13 -7.61 10.30 -7.21
C LEU A 13 -8.26 8.97 -6.80
N PHE A 14 -9.58 8.87 -6.93
CA PHE A 14 -10.35 7.69 -6.53
C PHE A 14 -10.22 6.48 -7.46
N SER A 15 -9.59 6.62 -8.64
CA SER A 15 -9.25 5.48 -9.50
C SER A 15 -7.84 4.94 -9.23
N THR A 16 -7.22 5.34 -8.12
CA THR A 16 -5.86 4.96 -7.71
C THR A 16 -5.80 4.58 -6.23
N ARG A 17 -4.64 4.09 -5.80
CA ARG A 17 -4.31 3.84 -4.39
C ARG A 17 -3.32 4.87 -3.81
N ALA A 18 -3.31 6.10 -4.32
CA ALA A 18 -2.41 7.13 -3.80
C ALA A 18 -2.69 7.43 -2.32
N PRO A 19 -1.67 7.62 -1.46
CA PRO A 19 -1.87 7.80 -0.02
C PRO A 19 -2.46 9.18 0.34
N SER A 20 -2.19 10.21 -0.45
CA SER A 20 -2.74 11.56 -0.25
C SER A 20 -4.21 11.63 -0.68
N ARG A 21 -5.12 11.30 0.25
CA ARG A 21 -6.58 11.29 0.05
C ARG A 21 -7.29 12.14 1.11
N PRO A 22 -8.53 12.59 0.87
CA PRO A 22 -9.32 13.27 1.90
C PRO A 22 -9.41 12.49 3.21
N ASN A 23 -9.54 11.16 3.11
CA ASN A 23 -9.43 10.22 4.22
C ASN A 23 -8.22 9.30 3.96
N PRO A 24 -7.06 9.52 4.61
CA PRO A 24 -5.82 8.81 4.33
C PRO A 24 -5.80 7.42 4.99
N ILE A 25 -6.74 6.56 4.58
CA ILE A 25 -6.89 5.19 5.10
C ILE A 25 -6.24 4.21 4.11
N GLY A 26 -5.21 3.50 4.60
CA GLY A 26 -4.58 2.37 3.90
C GLY A 26 -5.25 1.05 4.27
N ILE A 27 -5.20 0.08 3.35
CA ILE A 27 -5.72 -1.28 3.56
C ILE A 27 -4.71 -2.25 2.97
N SER A 28 -4.23 -3.17 3.79
CA SER A 28 -3.24 -4.18 3.41
C SER A 28 -3.76 -5.56 3.81
N ILE A 29 -3.67 -6.53 2.91
CA ILE A 29 -3.85 -7.95 3.25
C ILE A 29 -2.48 -8.46 3.64
N VAL A 30 -2.34 -8.94 4.86
CA VAL A 30 -1.05 -9.32 5.46
C VAL A 30 -1.03 -10.79 5.84
N ARG A 31 0.16 -11.36 5.92
CA ARG A 31 0.35 -12.72 6.42
C ARG A 31 0.65 -12.68 7.92
N LEU A 32 -0.22 -13.26 8.73
CA LEU A 32 0.05 -13.47 10.15
C LEU A 32 1.08 -14.59 10.34
N LYS A 33 2.14 -14.31 11.09
CA LYS A 33 3.20 -15.26 11.42
C LYS A 33 3.06 -15.81 12.82
N GLN A 34 2.75 -14.93 13.77
CA GLN A 34 2.65 -15.27 15.18
C GLN A 34 1.82 -14.22 15.93
N ILE A 35 1.22 -14.65 17.04
CA ILE A 35 0.54 -13.81 18.02
C ILE A 35 1.32 -13.91 19.33
N GLU A 36 1.67 -12.76 19.91
CA GLU A 36 2.35 -12.64 21.21
C GLU A 36 1.54 -11.68 22.07
N ASP A 37 0.72 -12.20 22.98
CA ASP A 37 -0.25 -11.44 23.77
C ASP A 37 -1.14 -10.53 22.90
N THR A 38 -0.89 -9.22 22.91
CA THR A 38 -1.61 -8.20 22.13
C THR A 38 -0.85 -7.76 20.88
N SER A 39 0.28 -8.40 20.57
CA SER A 39 1.14 -8.11 19.42
C SER A 39 0.96 -9.13 18.30
N LEU A 40 0.93 -8.66 17.06
CA LEU A 40 0.86 -9.48 15.85
C LEU A 40 2.15 -9.33 15.05
N ILE A 41 2.86 -10.44 14.85
CA ILE A 41 4.00 -10.49 13.94
C ILE A 41 3.49 -10.82 12.55
N ILE A 42 3.66 -9.90 11.61
CA ILE A 42 3.08 -9.97 10.26
C ILE A 42 4.11 -9.71 9.15
N GLU A 43 3.82 -10.19 7.95
CA GLU A 43 4.57 -9.95 6.71
C GLU A 43 3.66 -9.35 5.62
N ASP A 44 4.27 -8.91 4.51
CA ASP A 44 3.60 -8.35 3.32
C ASP A 44 2.89 -6.99 3.56
N LEU A 45 3.49 -6.13 4.39
CA LEU A 45 2.95 -4.82 4.76
C LEU A 45 3.62 -3.67 3.99
N ASP A 46 2.84 -2.64 3.63
CA ASP A 46 3.26 -1.48 2.84
C ASP A 46 3.05 -0.13 3.58
N ILE A 47 3.45 -0.06 4.85
CA ILE A 47 3.31 1.13 5.71
C ILE A 47 4.65 1.55 6.35
N LEU A 48 4.69 2.75 6.93
CA LEU A 48 5.85 3.25 7.68
C LEU A 48 5.74 2.89 9.17
N ASP A 49 6.89 2.78 9.85
CA ASP A 49 6.96 2.64 11.30
C ASP A 49 6.17 3.77 12.01
N GLY A 50 5.44 3.41 13.07
CA GLY A 50 4.58 4.33 13.83
C GLY A 50 3.28 4.75 13.13
N THR A 51 2.92 4.17 11.97
CA THR A 51 1.61 4.42 11.33
C THR A 51 0.48 3.94 12.25
N PRO A 52 -0.52 4.79 12.59
CA PRO A 52 -1.63 4.38 13.46
C PRO A 52 -2.49 3.26 12.85
N LEU A 53 -2.81 2.27 13.67
CA LEU A 53 -3.73 1.20 13.33
C LEU A 53 -5.17 1.62 13.65
N LEU A 54 -6.09 1.45 12.69
CA LEU A 54 -7.50 1.78 12.86
C LEU A 54 -8.38 0.55 13.14
N ASP A 55 -8.08 -0.57 12.52
CA ASP A 55 -8.94 -1.77 12.54
C ASP A 55 -8.16 -3.01 12.11
N ILE A 56 -8.59 -4.19 12.57
CA ILE A 56 -8.10 -5.52 12.14
C ILE A 56 -9.31 -6.40 11.84
N LYS A 57 -9.31 -7.05 10.67
CA LYS A 57 -10.34 -8.02 10.28
C LYS A 57 -9.71 -9.29 9.74
N PRO A 58 -10.29 -10.48 10.00
CA PRO A 58 -9.82 -11.72 9.40
C PRO A 58 -10.05 -11.69 7.88
N PHE A 59 -9.04 -12.14 7.11
CA PHE A 59 -9.19 -12.38 5.69
C PHE A 59 -9.97 -13.68 5.47
N VAL A 60 -11.09 -13.60 4.76
CA VAL A 60 -11.93 -14.74 4.40
C VAL A 60 -11.88 -14.89 2.88
N PRO A 61 -11.14 -15.89 2.34
CA PRO A 61 -10.94 -16.04 0.90
C PRO A 61 -12.24 -16.00 0.09
N ASN A 62 -13.31 -16.61 0.61
CA ASN A 62 -14.62 -16.67 -0.05
C ASN A 62 -15.32 -15.31 -0.16
N PHE A 63 -14.96 -14.33 0.65
CA PHE A 63 -15.54 -12.97 0.64
C PHE A 63 -14.59 -11.95 0.01
N ASP A 64 -13.30 -12.09 0.29
CA ASP A 64 -12.30 -11.07 -0.05
C ASP A 64 -11.61 -11.33 -1.39
N ARG A 65 -11.61 -12.58 -1.90
CA ARG A 65 -11.01 -12.92 -3.20
C ARG A 65 -12.07 -13.02 -4.28
N GLN A 66 -12.10 -12.03 -5.16
CA GLN A 66 -12.97 -12.03 -6.34
C GLN A 66 -12.22 -12.51 -7.58
N THR A 67 -12.90 -13.27 -8.43
CA THR A 67 -12.38 -13.77 -9.71
C THR A 67 -13.03 -13.05 -10.89
N GLY A 68 -12.34 -12.96 -12.03
CA GLY A 68 -12.90 -12.36 -13.24
C GLY A 68 -13.03 -10.83 -13.22
N LEU A 69 -12.28 -10.17 -12.33
CA LEU A 69 -12.27 -8.71 -12.23
C LEU A 69 -11.47 -8.06 -13.35
N LYS A 70 -11.95 -6.91 -13.82
CA LYS A 70 -11.17 -5.98 -14.65
C LYS A 70 -10.46 -4.98 -13.76
N ILE A 71 -9.20 -4.69 -14.04
CA ILE A 71 -8.40 -3.70 -13.31
C ILE A 71 -8.20 -2.42 -14.13
N GLY A 72 -8.78 -2.37 -15.34
CA GLY A 72 -8.86 -1.17 -16.16
C GLY A 72 -7.49 -0.69 -16.60
N TRP A 73 -7.16 0.58 -16.33
CA TRP A 73 -5.90 1.17 -16.78
C TRP A 73 -4.63 0.49 -16.23
N LEU A 74 -4.76 -0.34 -15.20
CA LEU A 74 -3.67 -1.13 -14.63
C LEU A 74 -3.34 -2.40 -15.45
N GLU A 75 -4.23 -2.87 -16.32
CA GLU A 75 -4.07 -4.10 -17.11
C GLU A 75 -2.73 -4.08 -17.86
N ASP A 76 -2.47 -3.02 -18.62
CA ASP A 76 -1.23 -2.82 -19.39
C ASP A 76 0.03 -2.51 -18.55
N ARG A 77 -0.12 -2.35 -17.22
CA ARG A 77 0.95 -1.91 -16.31
C ARG A 77 1.41 -3.01 -15.37
N ILE A 78 0.50 -3.90 -14.96
CA ILE A 78 0.80 -4.99 -14.01
C ILE A 78 1.79 -6.00 -14.60
N GLU A 79 1.71 -6.29 -15.90
CA GLU A 79 2.67 -7.20 -16.56
C GLU A 79 4.13 -6.72 -16.45
N LYS A 80 4.34 -5.41 -16.26
CA LYS A 80 5.66 -4.79 -16.16
C LYS A 80 6.20 -4.72 -14.72
N LEU A 81 5.42 -5.15 -13.73
CA LEU A 81 5.78 -5.11 -12.30
C LEU A 81 7.07 -5.85 -11.92
N PRO A 82 7.38 -7.05 -12.45
CA PRO A 82 8.53 -7.83 -11.96
C PRO A 82 9.89 -7.12 -12.09
N GLY A 83 9.99 -6.08 -12.93
CA GLY A 83 11.21 -5.28 -13.12
C GLY A 83 11.18 -3.89 -12.47
N TYR A 84 10.08 -3.48 -11.84
CA TYR A 84 9.86 -2.10 -11.41
C TYR A 84 10.21 -1.94 -9.91
N LYS A 85 11.31 -1.25 -9.61
CA LYS A 85 11.78 -0.98 -8.23
C LYS A 85 11.40 0.42 -7.79
N ALA A 86 10.79 0.53 -6.61
CA ALA A 86 10.41 1.79 -5.98
C ALA A 86 11.45 2.90 -6.22
N ASP A 87 10.97 4.06 -6.68
CA ASP A 87 11.83 5.20 -6.95
C ASP A 87 12.23 5.95 -5.66
N ASN A 88 12.85 7.12 -5.81
CA ASN A 88 13.32 7.93 -4.71
C ASN A 88 12.22 8.70 -3.95
N ARG A 89 10.91 8.45 -4.21
CA ARG A 89 9.81 9.19 -3.59
C ARG A 89 9.70 9.02 -2.07
N PHE A 90 10.25 7.93 -1.54
CA PHE A 90 10.27 7.63 -0.11
C PHE A 90 11.63 7.91 0.55
N LYS A 91 12.62 8.42 -0.20
CA LYS A 91 13.88 8.84 0.40
C LYS A 91 13.65 10.12 1.18
N ASN A 92 14.07 10.12 2.44
CA ASN A 92 13.94 11.27 3.32
C ASN A 92 14.74 12.45 2.73
N LYS A 93 14.04 13.52 2.34
CA LYS A 93 14.66 14.72 1.76
C LYS A 93 15.22 15.67 2.83
N ASP A 94 14.95 15.38 4.10
CA ASP A 94 15.33 16.23 5.22
C ASP A 94 16.39 15.52 6.09
N PRO A 95 17.68 15.91 6.00
CA PRO A 95 18.75 15.30 6.77
C PRO A 95 18.66 15.60 8.28
N GLU A 96 17.89 16.61 8.71
CA GLU A 96 17.84 17.04 10.11
C GLU A 96 16.96 16.18 11.02
N ARG A 97 16.08 15.35 10.44
CA ARG A 97 15.22 14.42 11.21
C ARG A 97 15.93 13.19 11.77
N LYS A 98 17.21 12.96 11.44
CA LYS A 98 17.94 11.77 11.90
C LYS A 98 18.31 11.77 13.39
N ASN A 99 18.28 12.92 14.07
CA ASN A 99 18.75 13.07 15.46
C ASN A 99 17.62 13.33 16.48
N LYS A 100 16.38 12.96 16.18
CA LYS A 100 15.27 12.98 17.17
C LYS A 100 14.68 11.59 17.37
N LYS A 101 15.45 10.69 17.96
CA LYS A 101 14.98 9.62 18.85
C LYS A 101 16.08 9.35 19.86
#